data_AF-A0A2V5S8S2-F1
#
_entry.id   AF-A0A2V5S8S2-F1
#
_cell.length_a   1.000
_cell.length_b   1.000
_cell.length_c   1.000
_cell.angle_alpha   90.00
_cell.angle_beta   90.00
_cell.angle_gamma   90.00
#
_symmetry.space_group_name_H-M   'P 1'
#
loop_
_entity.id
_entity.type
_entity.pdbx_description
1 polymer ?
#
loop_
_entity_poly.entity_id
_entity_poly.type
_entity_poly.pdbx_seq_one_letter_code
_entity_poly.pdbx_strand_id
1 'polypeptide(L)'
;MRIAARTSSGEGGALADFPMLRNQLDGWRTRLAETGWTPWLILGLAVFLRFFLLGIKPPHFDEGINGWFVDQMMKNGFYKYDPTNYHGPLHFYVLLLSQTLFGRNVWALRLPVVLVSISCVWLTFKFEPFVGRAVSRMAALAMAVSPGFVFYGRYSIHEVWLVLFSMLLILGLLGLWKAGTPDYLWCAGMGLAGMILTKET
;
A
#
# COMPACT_ATOMS: atom_id res chain seq x y z
N MET A 1 10.59 -78.91 -5.12
CA MET A 1 9.68 -78.21 -4.19
C MET A 1 9.49 -76.79 -4.73
N ARG A 2 8.35 -76.49 -5.37
CA ARG A 2 8.06 -75.17 -5.97
C ARG A 2 7.47 -74.25 -4.91
N ILE A 3 8.11 -73.10 -4.67
CA ILE A 3 7.67 -72.08 -3.71
C ILE A 3 6.69 -71.15 -4.44
N ALA A 4 5.46 -71.03 -3.90
CA ALA A 4 4.46 -70.10 -4.40
C ALA A 4 4.76 -68.65 -3.99
N ALA A 5 4.52 -67.71 -4.90
CA ALA A 5 4.76 -66.28 -4.72
C ALA A 5 3.74 -65.62 -3.78
N ARG A 6 4.20 -64.74 -2.89
CA ARG A 6 3.34 -63.84 -2.10
C ARG A 6 2.93 -62.64 -2.96
N THR A 7 1.63 -62.40 -3.07
CA THR A 7 1.06 -61.18 -3.63
C THR A 7 1.18 -60.05 -2.59
N SER A 8 1.74 -58.90 -2.98
CA SER A 8 1.75 -57.70 -2.15
C SER A 8 0.47 -56.89 -2.40
N SER A 9 -0.43 -56.85 -1.42
CA SER A 9 -1.46 -55.81 -1.35
C SER A 9 -0.89 -54.63 -0.55
N GLY A 10 -0.25 -53.69 -1.24
CA GLY A 10 0.10 -52.40 -0.67
C GLY A 10 -1.15 -51.51 -0.64
N GLU A 11 -1.80 -51.40 0.52
CA GLU A 11 -2.84 -50.40 0.75
C GLU A 11 -2.24 -48.99 0.75
N GLY A 12 -3.02 -48.05 0.20
CA GLY A 12 -2.62 -46.69 -0.14
C GLY A 12 -2.01 -45.90 1.02
N GLY A 13 -1.01 -45.10 0.68
CA GLY A 13 -0.34 -44.18 1.60
C GLY A 13 -1.33 -43.18 2.19
N ALA A 14 -1.64 -43.36 3.48
CA ALA A 14 -2.21 -42.31 4.29
C ALA A 14 -1.16 -41.20 4.43
N LEU A 15 -1.41 -40.05 3.80
CA LEU A 15 -0.65 -38.82 4.03
C LEU A 15 -0.65 -38.54 5.53
N ALA A 16 0.52 -38.32 6.11
CA ALA A 16 0.67 -38.05 7.54
C ALA A 16 -0.14 -36.81 7.93
N ASP A 17 -1.26 -37.03 8.61
CA ASP A 17 -2.04 -35.97 9.23
C ASP A 17 -1.26 -35.49 10.46
N PHE A 18 -0.88 -34.21 10.50
CA PHE A 18 -0.16 -33.61 11.64
C PHE A 18 -1.11 -32.69 12.43
N PRO A 19 -2.06 -33.25 13.20
CA PRO A 19 -3.08 -32.48 13.92
C PRO A 19 -2.48 -31.50 14.94
N MET A 20 -1.29 -31.80 15.48
CA MET A 20 -0.57 -30.92 16.41
C MET A 20 -0.09 -29.63 15.72
N LEU A 21 0.42 -29.72 14.49
CA LEU A 21 0.85 -28.55 13.71
C LEU A 21 -0.36 -27.69 13.32
N ARG A 22 -1.46 -28.35 12.94
CA ARG A 22 -2.73 -27.70 12.58
C ARG A 22 -3.33 -26.94 13.77
N ASN A 23 -3.39 -27.57 14.94
CA ASN A 23 -3.87 -26.95 16.18
C ASN A 23 -2.96 -25.82 16.67
N GLN A 24 -1.64 -25.93 16.48
CA GLN A 24 -0.73 -24.82 16.75
C GLN A 24 -1.01 -23.65 15.80
N LEU A 25 -1.11 -23.89 14.49
CA LEU A 25 -1.41 -22.83 13.52
C LEU A 25 -2.75 -22.13 13.81
N ASP A 26 -3.77 -22.88 14.19
CA ASP A 26 -5.08 -22.33 14.57
C ASP A 26 -5.02 -21.53 15.88
N GLY A 27 -4.23 -21.98 16.86
CA GLY A 27 -3.96 -21.24 18.10
C GLY A 27 -3.14 -19.96 17.91
N TRP A 28 -2.25 -19.92 16.92
CA TRP A 28 -1.51 -18.72 16.55
C TRP A 28 -2.42 -17.74 15.80
N ARG A 29 -3.31 -18.26 14.93
CA ARG A 29 -4.34 -17.49 14.24
C ARG A 29 -5.28 -16.76 15.19
N THR A 30 -5.79 -17.44 16.21
CA THR A 30 -6.71 -16.84 17.19
C THR A 30 -6.00 -15.77 18.03
N ARG A 31 -4.80 -16.04 18.55
CA ARG A 31 -4.04 -15.05 19.33
C ARG A 31 -3.65 -13.81 18.52
N LEU A 32 -3.20 -13.97 17.26
CA LEU A 32 -2.90 -12.85 16.36
C LEU A 32 -4.16 -12.06 15.95
N ALA A 33 -5.32 -12.72 15.91
CA ALA A 33 -6.60 -12.06 15.68
C ALA A 33 -7.08 -11.26 16.90
N GLU A 34 -6.74 -11.70 18.12
CA GLU A 34 -7.12 -11.06 19.38
C GLU A 34 -6.19 -9.91 19.81
N THR A 35 -4.92 -9.88 19.39
CA THR A 35 -4.00 -8.82 19.81
C THR A 35 -4.28 -7.50 19.08
N GLY A 36 -4.58 -6.43 19.84
CA GLY A 36 -4.80 -5.08 19.32
C GLY A 36 -3.52 -4.39 18.80
N TRP A 37 -2.35 -4.98 19.01
CA TRP A 37 -1.05 -4.36 18.71
C TRP A 37 -0.55 -4.67 17.31
N THR A 38 -1.09 -5.72 16.67
CA THR A 38 -0.68 -6.18 15.34
C THR A 38 -0.71 -5.09 14.27
N PRO A 39 -1.78 -4.26 14.16
CA PRO A 39 -1.80 -3.16 13.18
C PRO A 39 -0.66 -2.15 13.41
N TRP A 40 -0.33 -1.86 14.66
CA TRP A 40 0.75 -0.92 15.01
C TRP A 40 2.13 -1.48 14.66
N LEU A 41 2.36 -2.78 14.84
CA LEU A 41 3.61 -3.42 14.41
C LEU A 41 3.76 -3.39 12.88
N ILE A 42 2.69 -3.69 12.15
CA ILE A 42 2.69 -3.63 10.68
C ILE A 42 2.94 -2.19 10.20
N LEU A 43 2.31 -1.20 10.82
CA LEU A 43 2.54 0.22 10.51
C LEU A 43 3.95 0.66 10.86
N GLY A 44 4.47 0.26 12.02
CA GLY A 44 5.85 0.54 12.42
C GLY A 44 6.85 -0.02 11.41
N LEU A 45 6.64 -1.26 10.95
CA LEU A 45 7.44 -1.86 9.89
C LEU A 45 7.32 -1.11 8.56
N ALA A 46 6.10 -0.72 8.18
CA ALA A 46 5.85 0.05 6.95
C ALA A 46 6.56 1.41 6.97
N VAL A 47 6.51 2.12 8.10
CA VAL A 47 7.20 3.40 8.34
C VAL A 47 8.70 3.17 8.25
N PHE A 48 9.24 2.20 8.98
CA PHE A 48 10.67 1.90 8.99
C PHE A 48 11.18 1.65 7.57
N LEU A 49 10.56 0.74 6.80
CA LEU A 49 11.02 0.38 5.46
C LEU A 49 10.97 1.55 4.45
N ARG A 50 10.07 2.53 4.65
CA ARG A 50 9.94 3.67 3.75
C ARG A 50 10.91 4.79 4.09
N PHE A 51 11.18 5.02 5.37
CA PHE A 51 12.11 6.06 5.82
C PHE A 51 13.57 5.59 5.86
N PHE A 52 13.81 4.29 6.04
CA PHE A 52 15.17 3.76 6.15
C PHE A 52 16.00 4.10 4.91
N LEU A 53 17.05 4.91 5.10
CA LEU A 53 17.95 5.37 4.06
C LEU A 53 17.22 6.06 2.89
N LEU A 54 16.14 6.81 3.14
CA LEU A 54 15.33 7.47 2.10
C LEU A 54 16.13 8.36 1.13
N GLY A 55 17.19 9.01 1.62
CA GLY A 55 18.04 9.90 0.83
C GLY A 55 19.24 9.22 0.15
N ILE A 56 19.45 7.90 0.30
CA ILE A 56 20.73 7.27 -0.09
C ILE A 56 21.00 7.27 -1.60
N LYS A 57 19.93 7.17 -2.41
CA LYS A 57 20.03 7.14 -3.87
C LYS A 57 19.73 8.51 -4.48
N PRO A 58 20.41 8.88 -5.57
CA PRO A 58 20.02 10.03 -6.39
C PRO A 58 18.54 9.96 -6.85
N PRO A 59 17.92 11.09 -7.16
CA PRO A 59 16.59 11.12 -7.77
C PRO A 59 16.55 10.31 -9.06
N HIS A 60 15.51 9.50 -9.23
CA HIS A 60 15.17 8.89 -10.51
C HIS A 60 14.79 9.96 -11.53
N PHE A 61 14.81 9.61 -12.82
CA PHE A 61 14.49 10.52 -13.91
C PHE A 61 13.18 11.29 -13.68
N ASP A 62 12.07 10.58 -13.40
CA ASP A 62 10.78 11.21 -13.12
C ASP A 62 10.77 12.06 -11.84
N GLU A 63 11.52 11.67 -10.80
CA GLU A 63 11.68 12.48 -9.59
C GLU A 63 12.40 13.80 -9.91
N GLY A 64 13.37 13.75 -10.84
CA GLY A 64 14.07 14.92 -11.36
C GLY A 64 13.13 15.86 -12.12
N ILE A 65 12.28 15.32 -12.99
CA ILE A 65 11.24 16.09 -13.71
C ILE A 65 10.28 16.75 -12.71
N ASN A 66 9.75 15.98 -11.75
CA ASN A 66 8.84 16.52 -10.74
C ASN A 66 9.50 17.59 -9.87
N GLY A 67 10.77 17.38 -9.47
CA GLY A 67 11.56 18.35 -8.73
C GLY A 67 11.88 19.62 -9.53
N TRP A 68 12.01 19.53 -10.85
CA TRP A 68 12.16 20.68 -11.74
C TRP A 68 10.85 21.47 -11.84
N PHE A 69 9.69 20.82 -11.93
CA PHE A 69 8.39 21.51 -11.92
C PHE A 69 8.19 22.30 -10.63
N VAL A 70 8.57 21.74 -9.48
CA VAL A 70 8.51 22.45 -8.20
C VAL A 70 9.39 23.71 -8.23
N ASP A 71 10.59 23.66 -8.83
CA ASP A 71 11.42 24.87 -9.00
C ASP A 71 10.74 25.92 -9.87
N GLN A 72 10.09 25.49 -10.96
CA GLN A 72 9.35 26.42 -11.82
C GLN A 72 8.17 27.04 -11.07
N MET A 73 7.45 26.26 -10.26
CA MET A 73 6.35 26.76 -9.44
C MET A 73 6.84 27.73 -8.38
N MET A 74 7.99 27.49 -7.75
CA MET A 74 8.59 28.45 -6.80
C MET A 74 8.96 29.78 -7.48
N LYS A 75 9.40 29.74 -8.75
CA LYS A 75 9.76 30.95 -9.51
C LYS A 75 8.55 31.70 -10.05
N ASN A 76 7.57 30.97 -10.58
CA ASN A 76 6.46 31.53 -11.35
C ASN A 76 5.16 31.68 -10.52
N GLY A 77 5.07 31.04 -9.36
CA GLY A 77 3.93 31.10 -8.44
C GLY A 77 2.78 30.13 -8.74
N PHE A 78 2.82 29.37 -9.85
CA PHE A 78 1.75 28.44 -10.21
C PHE A 78 2.24 27.25 -11.04
N TYR A 79 1.46 26.16 -11.05
CA TYR A 79 1.68 25.03 -11.96
C TYR A 79 1.05 25.32 -13.33
N LYS A 80 1.86 25.26 -14.39
CA LYS A 80 1.38 25.39 -15.77
C LYS A 80 1.13 24.01 -16.35
N TYR A 81 -0.14 23.61 -16.38
CA TYR A 81 -0.55 22.33 -16.95
C TYR A 81 -0.29 22.29 -18.47
N ASP A 82 0.19 21.14 -18.94
CA ASP A 82 0.36 20.83 -20.36
C ASP A 82 -0.19 19.41 -20.64
N PRO A 83 -1.31 19.31 -21.38
CA PRO A 83 -2.02 18.05 -21.61
C PRO A 83 -1.25 17.08 -22.51
N THR A 84 -0.15 17.51 -23.13
CA THR A 84 0.59 16.66 -24.07
C THR A 84 1.49 15.65 -23.38
N ASN A 85 1.90 15.88 -22.12
CA ASN A 85 2.90 15.03 -21.50
C ASN A 85 2.92 14.98 -19.97
N TYR A 86 1.93 15.57 -19.26
CA TYR A 86 1.99 15.67 -17.81
C TYR A 86 0.68 15.36 -17.10
N HIS A 87 0.84 15.03 -15.82
CA HIS A 87 -0.22 14.59 -14.94
C HIS A 87 -0.91 15.77 -14.23
N GLY A 88 -1.97 15.44 -13.49
CA GLY A 88 -2.76 16.41 -12.76
C GLY A 88 -1.98 17.16 -11.68
N PRO A 89 -2.48 18.32 -11.23
CA PRO A 89 -1.71 19.29 -10.44
C PRO A 89 -1.41 18.85 -9.00
N LEU A 90 -2.17 17.91 -8.43
CA LEU A 90 -2.14 17.61 -7.00
C LEU A 90 -0.74 17.23 -6.51
N HIS A 91 -0.07 16.36 -7.26
CA HIS A 91 1.27 15.90 -6.90
C HIS A 91 2.23 17.09 -6.73
N PHE A 92 2.28 17.97 -7.73
CA PHE A 92 3.20 19.10 -7.76
C PHE A 92 2.95 20.11 -6.64
N TYR A 93 1.70 20.42 -6.31
CA TYR A 93 1.39 21.33 -5.20
C TYR A 93 1.78 20.76 -3.84
N VAL A 94 1.60 19.45 -3.62
CA VAL A 94 2.04 18.83 -2.35
C VAL A 94 3.56 18.78 -2.26
N LEU A 95 4.26 18.51 -3.36
CA LEU A 95 5.72 18.58 -3.40
C LEU A 95 6.23 20.00 -3.14
N LEU A 96 5.60 21.00 -3.74
CA LEU A 96 5.91 22.42 -3.49
C LEU A 96 5.78 22.75 -2.00
N LEU A 97 4.68 22.35 -1.36
CA LEU A 97 4.49 22.56 0.08
C LEU A 97 5.62 21.90 0.88
N SER A 98 5.95 20.65 0.58
CA SER A 98 7.01 19.91 1.27
C SER A 98 8.37 20.59 1.14
N GLN A 99 8.78 20.96 -0.09
CA GLN A 99 10.06 21.64 -0.31
C GLN A 99 10.09 23.08 0.23
N THR A 100 8.94 23.75 0.32
CA THR A 100 8.84 25.07 0.97
C THR A 100 9.08 24.96 2.48
N LEU A 101 8.54 23.92 3.12
CA LEU A 101 8.69 23.73 4.57
C LEU A 101 10.06 23.18 4.97
N PHE A 102 10.64 22.30 4.15
CA PHE A 102 11.80 21.48 4.52
C PHE A 102 13.03 21.72 3.65
N GLY A 103 12.94 22.64 2.71
CA GLY A 103 14.01 23.00 1.77
C GLY A 103 14.12 22.07 0.57
N ARG A 104 14.90 22.51 -0.42
CA ARG A 104 15.17 21.77 -1.65
C ARG A 104 16.17 20.64 -1.41
N ASN A 105 15.66 19.44 -1.15
CA ASN A 105 16.47 18.23 -0.99
C ASN A 105 15.65 16.97 -1.34
N VAL A 106 16.34 15.83 -1.45
CA VAL A 106 15.75 14.55 -1.89
C VAL A 106 14.76 13.98 -0.87
N TRP A 107 15.03 14.14 0.43
CA TRP A 107 14.15 13.58 1.45
C TRP A 107 12.82 14.35 1.51
N ALA A 108 12.85 15.68 1.42
CA ALA A 108 11.68 16.54 1.38
C ALA A 108 10.86 16.31 0.10
N LEU A 109 11.53 16.05 -1.03
CA LEU A 109 10.85 15.67 -2.27
C LEU A 109 10.09 14.34 -2.12
N ARG A 110 10.68 13.34 -1.45
CA ARG A 110 10.07 12.01 -1.29
C ARG A 110 9.06 11.92 -0.15
N LEU A 111 9.12 12.84 0.82
CA LEU A 111 8.30 12.80 2.03
C LEU A 111 6.80 12.64 1.73
N PRO A 112 6.17 13.41 0.83
CA PRO A 112 4.76 13.25 0.53
C PRO A 112 4.39 11.85 0.06
N VAL A 113 5.14 11.28 -0.88
CA VAL A 113 4.84 9.94 -1.40
C VAL A 113 5.05 8.86 -0.34
N VAL A 114 6.06 9.02 0.52
CA VAL A 114 6.27 8.11 1.66
C VAL A 114 5.07 8.11 2.59
N LEU A 115 4.53 9.29 2.94
CA LEU A 115 3.35 9.41 3.79
C LEU A 115 2.11 8.77 3.13
N VAL A 116 1.91 9.00 1.83
CA VAL A 116 0.83 8.37 1.05
C VAL A 116 1.00 6.84 1.03
N SER A 117 2.20 6.33 0.82
CA SER A 117 2.48 4.89 0.81
C SER A 117 2.19 4.24 2.17
N ILE A 118 2.53 4.91 3.28
CA ILE A 118 2.16 4.45 4.64
C ILE A 118 0.64 4.48 4.82
N SER A 119 -0.01 5.53 4.30
CA SER A 119 -1.46 5.69 4.37
C SER A 119 -2.19 4.58 3.62
N CYS A 120 -1.66 4.10 2.48
CA CYS A 120 -2.20 2.91 1.81
C CYS A 120 -2.16 1.67 2.73
N VAL A 121 -1.03 1.43 3.40
CA VAL A 121 -0.94 0.31 4.37
C VAL A 121 -1.95 0.47 5.49
N TRP A 122 -2.09 1.67 6.06
CA TRP A 122 -3.11 1.93 7.07
C TRP A 122 -4.54 1.71 6.55
N LEU A 123 -4.81 2.15 5.32
CA LEU A 123 -6.12 2.06 4.70
C LEU A 123 -6.54 0.60 4.46
N THR A 124 -5.60 -0.33 4.27
CA THR A 124 -5.93 -1.77 4.18
C THR A 124 -6.68 -2.28 5.42
N PHE A 125 -6.42 -1.75 6.62
CA PHE A 125 -7.14 -2.11 7.85
C PHE A 125 -8.60 -1.64 7.84
N LYS A 126 -8.94 -0.61 7.06
CA LYS A 126 -10.34 -0.16 6.92
C LYS A 126 -11.20 -1.16 6.14
N PHE A 127 -10.58 -2.14 5.48
CA PHE A 127 -11.29 -3.22 4.80
C PHE A 127 -11.70 -4.37 5.73
N GLU A 128 -11.29 -4.38 7.01
CA GLU A 128 -11.65 -5.42 7.99
C GLU A 128 -13.16 -5.77 8.02
N PRO A 129 -14.11 -4.81 7.94
CA PRO A 129 -15.55 -5.13 7.94
C PRO A 129 -16.04 -5.89 6.69
N PHE A 130 -15.27 -5.90 5.60
CA PHE A 130 -15.67 -6.50 4.32
C PHE A 130 -15.00 -7.85 4.09
N VAL A 131 -13.72 -8.00 4.46
CA VAL A 131 -12.93 -9.21 4.21
C VAL A 131 -12.50 -9.95 5.48
N GLY A 132 -12.76 -9.39 6.66
CA GLY A 132 -12.36 -9.93 7.95
C GLY A 132 -10.95 -9.49 8.39
N ARG A 133 -10.72 -9.56 9.71
CA ARG A 133 -9.47 -9.10 10.36
C ARG A 133 -8.22 -9.81 9.86
N ALA A 134 -8.26 -11.14 9.77
CA ALA A 134 -7.09 -11.93 9.38
C ALA A 134 -6.64 -11.59 7.96
N VAL A 135 -7.58 -11.56 7.01
CA VAL A 135 -7.31 -11.27 5.59
C VAL A 135 -6.78 -9.84 5.43
N SER A 136 -7.44 -8.87 6.05
CA SER A 136 -7.03 -7.46 5.99
C SER A 136 -5.62 -7.25 6.58
N ARG A 137 -5.31 -7.86 7.73
CA ARG A 137 -3.97 -7.77 8.34
C ARG A 137 -2.89 -8.46 7.52
N MET A 138 -3.19 -9.61 6.90
CA MET A 138 -2.28 -10.27 5.98
C MET A 138 -2.00 -9.41 4.74
N ALA A 139 -3.04 -8.78 4.16
CA ALA A 139 -2.89 -7.86 3.04
C ALA A 139 -2.08 -6.61 3.44
N ALA A 140 -2.32 -6.06 4.63
CA ALA A 140 -1.56 -4.95 5.18
C ALA A 140 -0.07 -5.29 5.31
N LEU A 141 0.24 -6.46 5.88
CA LEU A 141 1.61 -6.95 6.03
C LEU A 141 2.27 -7.16 4.66
N ALA A 142 1.58 -7.81 3.73
CA ALA A 142 2.07 -8.04 2.37
C ALA A 142 2.37 -6.71 1.66
N MET A 143 1.50 -5.71 1.78
CA MET A 143 1.72 -4.37 1.24
C MET A 143 2.87 -3.64 1.97
N ALA A 144 3.01 -3.81 3.28
CA ALA A 144 4.07 -3.19 4.06
C ALA A 144 5.48 -3.65 3.63
N VAL A 145 5.64 -4.94 3.31
CA VAL A 145 6.93 -5.57 2.99
C VAL A 145 7.17 -5.83 1.50
N SER A 146 6.15 -5.63 0.65
CA SER A 146 6.26 -5.84 -0.80
C SER A 146 7.42 -5.03 -1.39
N PRO A 147 8.44 -5.67 -2.00
CA PRO A 147 9.58 -4.95 -2.57
C PRO A 147 9.16 -3.91 -3.61
N GLY A 148 8.19 -4.26 -4.47
CA GLY A 148 7.66 -3.33 -5.47
C GLY A 148 6.97 -2.13 -4.85
N PHE A 149 6.11 -2.35 -3.84
CA PHE A 149 5.40 -1.24 -3.20
C PHE A 149 6.30 -0.39 -2.31
N VAL A 150 7.32 -0.97 -1.67
CA VAL A 150 8.34 -0.21 -0.94
C VAL A 150 9.20 0.60 -1.90
N PHE A 151 9.57 0.03 -3.05
CA PHE A 151 10.39 0.71 -4.05
C PHE A 151 9.66 1.93 -4.63
N TYR A 152 8.49 1.73 -5.24
CA TYR A 152 7.70 2.83 -5.81
C TYR A 152 7.10 3.75 -4.72
N GLY A 153 6.80 3.21 -3.55
CA GLY A 153 6.34 3.93 -2.35
C GLY A 153 7.31 4.95 -1.77
N ARG A 154 8.54 5.00 -2.28
CA ARG A 154 9.59 5.93 -1.86
C ARG A 154 10.01 6.90 -2.96
N TYR A 155 9.51 6.72 -4.18
CA TYR A 155 9.85 7.60 -5.30
C TYR A 155 8.82 8.71 -5.38
N SER A 156 9.26 9.95 -5.58
CA SER A 156 8.36 11.08 -5.78
C SER A 156 7.69 11.05 -7.16
N ILE A 157 6.76 10.11 -7.35
CA ILE A 157 5.98 9.85 -8.58
C ILE A 157 4.49 9.67 -8.25
N HIS A 158 3.65 9.54 -9.27
CA HIS A 158 2.19 9.66 -9.19
C HIS A 158 1.47 8.35 -8.81
N GLU A 159 2.12 7.21 -8.96
CA GLU A 159 1.53 5.86 -8.93
C GLU A 159 0.94 5.55 -7.56
N VAL A 160 1.64 5.93 -6.49
CA VAL A 160 1.23 5.63 -5.11
C VAL A 160 -0.02 6.45 -4.72
N TRP A 161 -0.15 7.66 -5.25
CA TRP A 161 -1.35 8.49 -5.11
C TRP A 161 -2.54 7.80 -5.77
N LEU A 162 -2.37 7.30 -6.99
CA LEU A 162 -3.42 6.55 -7.70
C LEU A 162 -3.87 5.32 -6.90
N VAL A 163 -2.92 4.58 -6.29
CA VAL A 163 -3.24 3.46 -5.40
C VAL A 163 -4.07 3.92 -4.20
N LEU A 164 -3.66 4.97 -3.48
CA LEU A 164 -4.39 5.49 -2.32
C LEU A 164 -5.83 5.85 -2.69
N PHE A 165 -5.98 6.63 -3.77
CA PHE A 165 -7.29 7.13 -4.20
C PHE A 165 -8.19 6.02 -4.76
N SER A 166 -7.61 5.03 -5.45
CA SER A 166 -8.33 3.83 -5.88
C SER A 166 -8.83 3.01 -4.68
N MET A 167 -8.00 2.86 -3.64
CA MET A 167 -8.42 2.20 -2.40
C MET A 167 -9.53 2.97 -1.68
N LEU A 168 -9.46 4.31 -1.61
CA LEU A 168 -10.52 5.14 -1.03
C LEU A 168 -11.83 5.02 -1.81
N LEU A 169 -11.76 5.01 -3.15
CA LEU A 169 -12.92 4.83 -4.01
C LEU A 169 -13.58 3.47 -3.74
N ILE A 170 -12.80 2.38 -3.76
CA ILE A 170 -13.32 1.02 -3.50
C ILE A 170 -13.89 0.93 -2.08
N LEU A 171 -13.20 1.45 -1.08
CA LEU A 171 -13.69 1.46 0.31
C LEU A 171 -15.03 2.21 0.42
N GLY A 172 -15.14 3.37 -0.22
CA GLY A 172 -16.36 4.16 -0.27
C GLY A 172 -17.50 3.40 -0.96
N LEU A 173 -17.26 2.79 -2.12
CA LEU A 173 -18.28 2.03 -2.84
C LEU A 173 -18.76 0.81 -2.04
N LEU A 174 -17.85 0.02 -1.47
CA LEU A 174 -18.21 -1.13 -0.63
C LEU A 174 -18.96 -0.70 0.63
N GLY A 175 -18.53 0.38 1.27
CA GLY A 175 -19.16 0.90 2.48
C GLY A 175 -20.54 1.51 2.22
N LEU A 176 -20.72 2.21 1.10
CA LEU A 176 -22.04 2.68 0.66
C LEU A 176 -22.97 1.50 0.39
N TRP A 177 -22.48 0.46 -0.29
CA TRP A 177 -23.27 -0.73 -0.57
C TRP A 177 -23.70 -1.47 0.70
N LYS A 178 -22.80 -1.59 1.69
CA LYS A 178 -23.07 -2.33 2.93
C LYS A 178 -23.87 -1.54 3.97
N ALA A 179 -23.59 -0.24 4.13
CA ALA A 179 -24.08 0.57 5.25
C ALA A 179 -24.71 1.91 4.83
N GLY A 180 -24.44 2.42 3.63
CA GLY A 180 -25.09 3.62 3.09
C GLY A 180 -24.80 4.92 3.85
N THR A 181 -23.67 5.04 4.55
CA THR A 181 -23.38 6.23 5.38
C THR A 181 -22.67 7.35 4.60
N PRO A 182 -22.83 8.63 5.04
CA PRO A 182 -22.14 9.76 4.42
C PRO A 182 -20.60 9.67 4.43
N ASP A 183 -20.02 9.01 5.44
CA ASP A 183 -18.56 8.83 5.53
C ASP A 183 -18.01 8.06 4.33
N TYR A 184 -18.75 7.05 3.86
CA TYR A 184 -18.36 6.29 2.68
C TYR A 184 -18.61 7.05 1.38
N LEU A 185 -19.60 7.96 1.36
CA LEU A 185 -19.76 8.90 0.26
C LEU A 185 -18.55 9.83 0.13
N TRP A 186 -18.05 10.36 1.26
CA TRP A 186 -16.82 11.14 1.28
C TRP A 186 -15.61 10.33 0.82
N CYS A 187 -15.47 9.07 1.25
CA CYS A 187 -14.40 8.19 0.77
C CYS A 187 -14.44 8.02 -0.76
N ALA A 188 -15.63 7.75 -1.32
CA ALA A 188 -15.81 7.59 -2.76
C ALA A 188 -15.51 8.89 -3.52
N GLY A 189 -16.04 10.02 -3.04
CA GLY A 189 -15.82 11.33 -3.65
C GLY A 189 -14.35 11.76 -3.61
N MET A 190 -13.68 11.61 -2.47
CA MET A 190 -12.25 11.91 -2.33
C MET A 190 -11.39 10.97 -3.20
N GLY A 191 -11.74 9.68 -3.28
CA GLY A 191 -11.09 8.74 -4.17
C GLY A 191 -11.19 9.18 -5.63
N LEU A 192 -12.40 9.44 -6.12
CA LEU A 192 -12.61 9.86 -7.50
C LEU A 192 -11.92 11.19 -7.83
N ALA A 193 -12.13 12.22 -7.00
CA ALA A 193 -11.51 13.52 -7.18
C ALA A 193 -9.97 13.43 -7.15
N GLY A 194 -9.42 12.64 -6.22
CA GLY A 194 -7.98 12.44 -6.11
C GLY A 194 -7.38 11.73 -7.32
N MET A 195 -8.06 10.73 -7.90
CA MET A 195 -7.62 10.07 -9.14
C MET A 195 -7.52 11.08 -10.30
N ILE A 196 -8.57 11.90 -10.49
CA ILE A 196 -8.61 12.93 -11.54
C ILE A 196 -7.48 13.96 -11.32
N LEU A 197 -7.37 14.52 -10.11
CA LEU A 197 -6.38 15.55 -9.79
C LEU A 197 -4.93 15.02 -9.82
N THR A 198 -4.73 13.71 -9.76
CA THR A 198 -3.40 13.08 -9.79
C THR A 198 -2.99 12.68 -11.19
N LYS A 199 -3.85 12.01 -11.97
CA LYS A 199 -3.45 11.40 -13.25
C LYS A 199 -4.34 11.72 -14.44
N GLU A 200 -5.40 12.51 -14.27
CA GLU A 200 -6.37 12.85 -15.31
C GLU A 200 -6.75 11.61 -16.15
N THR A 201 -7.46 10.68 -15.52
CA THR A 201 -7.96 9.46 -16.19
C THR A 201 -9.06 9.77 -17.20
#